data_AF-A0A520SW69-F1
#
_entry.id   AF-A0A520SW69-F1
#
_cell.length_a   1.000
_cell.length_b   1.000
_cell.length_c   1.000
_cell.angle_alpha   90.00
_cell.angle_beta   90.00
_cell.angle_gamma   90.00
#
_symmetry.space_group_name_H-M   'P 1'
#
loop_
_entity.id
_entity.type
_entity.pdbx_description
1 polymer ?
#
loop_
_entity_poly.entity_id
_entity_poly.type
_entity_poly.pdbx_seq_one_letter_code
_entity_poly.pdbx_strand_id
1 'polypeptide(L)'
;MEEKKPAENREPLDMAALESLDFGPDWKSGESASFSRTFEKSVKRERGEKQRDGGKRPQRQQRSDDRGRPASGPRTGGERKGGGGHRAPERAARRVVLPDYPLEVSILPNQQHLFSLVRQVHRSRRAYPMIDLAGILVKDVEACRVRFEVRKREADFRLFHCKSSGFVGADEAGVVRHAVSAQLEELFEVVVEEAEPPSGQFPGVSRCTKTGTVIGPPNHHSYGEALEAWHQAHFGDHPIDVCKAWLEMVRDEEVVEEWKASFSKRERYRLKSEPEGELLSRKQAEQQLARESDGLVASVRKAVVPLAMVLGSGDEVLKQMVNRVLVKERRFPINLAHSLRAAFRHMKLHMFKVGKVNYVTSIKPTRLQSTELAADVVQVLEVLKEHPGYSKQQLLEALQPGAVLDSDEGRAALKPLGWLIDRGHIVEYFNGKLSLP
;
A
#
# COMPACT_ATOMS: atom_id res chain seq x y z
N MET A 1 8.61 -25.37 -25.31
CA MET A 1 8.92 -24.31 -24.34
C MET A 1 7.98 -24.51 -23.17
N GLU A 2 8.49 -25.11 -22.10
CA GLU A 2 7.71 -25.45 -20.92
C GLU A 2 7.26 -24.17 -20.19
N GLU A 3 5.96 -24.02 -20.00
CA GLU A 3 5.38 -22.99 -19.14
C GLU A 3 5.82 -23.25 -17.70
N LYS A 4 6.74 -22.44 -17.19
CA LYS A 4 7.02 -22.35 -15.76
C LYS A 4 5.76 -21.88 -15.04
N LYS A 5 5.06 -22.81 -14.38
CA LYS A 5 4.08 -22.51 -13.32
C LYS A 5 4.74 -21.62 -12.26
N PRO A 6 4.17 -20.46 -11.90
CA PRO A 6 4.69 -19.68 -10.79
C PRO A 6 4.36 -20.42 -9.47
N ALA A 7 5.32 -20.41 -8.56
CA ALA A 7 5.29 -21.14 -7.30
C ALA A 7 4.04 -20.85 -6.44
N GLU A 8 3.25 -21.90 -6.19
CA GLU A 8 2.22 -21.94 -5.14
C GLU A 8 2.89 -22.05 -3.77
N ASN A 9 3.40 -20.94 -3.23
CA ASN A 9 3.73 -20.87 -1.80
C ASN A 9 3.73 -19.42 -1.32
N ARG A 10 2.57 -18.77 -1.46
CA ARG A 10 2.28 -17.51 -0.76
C ARG A 10 1.35 -17.84 0.39
N GLU A 11 1.71 -17.38 1.58
CA GLU A 11 0.95 -17.64 2.80
C GLU A 11 -0.53 -17.33 2.59
N PRO A 12 -1.44 -18.22 3.04
CA PRO A 12 -2.86 -17.94 2.94
C PRO A 12 -3.16 -16.65 3.70
N LEU A 13 -3.91 -15.73 3.07
CA LEU A 13 -4.37 -14.49 3.72
C LEU A 13 -4.93 -14.82 5.12
N ASP A 14 -4.42 -14.12 6.13
CA ASP A 14 -4.72 -14.38 7.54
C ASP A 14 -6.17 -13.99 7.88
N MET A 15 -7.06 -14.97 7.77
CA MET A 15 -8.46 -14.90 8.19
C MET A 15 -8.61 -15.10 9.71
N ALA A 16 -7.60 -15.63 10.42
CA ALA A 16 -7.66 -15.81 11.86
C ALA A 16 -7.70 -14.46 12.59
N ALA A 17 -7.10 -13.43 11.99
CA ALA A 17 -7.27 -12.04 12.41
C ALA A 17 -8.73 -11.53 12.38
N LEU A 18 -9.65 -12.20 11.65
CA LEU A 18 -11.08 -11.88 11.71
C LEU A 18 -11.80 -12.60 12.85
N GLU A 19 -11.36 -13.80 13.25
CA GLU A 19 -12.04 -14.59 14.28
C GLU A 19 -11.95 -13.94 15.68
N SER A 20 -10.93 -13.10 15.92
CA SER A 20 -10.74 -12.34 17.16
C SER A 20 -11.52 -11.01 17.21
N LEU A 21 -12.21 -10.64 16.14
CA LEU A 21 -12.91 -9.36 16.04
C LEU A 21 -14.41 -9.53 16.33
N ASP A 22 -14.92 -8.82 17.33
CA ASP A 22 -16.32 -8.98 17.76
C ASP A 22 -17.26 -8.02 16.99
N PHE A 23 -17.40 -8.25 15.68
CA PHE A 23 -18.26 -7.46 14.76
C PHE A 23 -19.52 -8.22 14.29
N GLY A 24 -20.02 -9.14 15.11
CA GLY A 24 -21.33 -9.76 14.86
C GLY A 24 -22.46 -8.73 14.88
N PRO A 25 -23.66 -9.06 14.35
CA PRO A 25 -24.83 -8.20 14.49
C PRO A 25 -25.06 -7.85 15.96
N ASP A 26 -25.53 -6.63 16.24
CA ASP A 26 -25.78 -6.20 17.61
C ASP A 26 -27.09 -6.85 18.10
N TRP A 27 -26.95 -7.98 18.77
CA TRP A 27 -28.07 -8.81 19.24
C TRP A 27 -28.67 -8.30 20.57
N LYS A 28 -28.09 -7.26 21.18
CA LYS A 28 -28.62 -6.62 22.40
C LYS A 28 -29.55 -5.47 22.02
N SER A 29 -30.85 -5.76 21.98
CA SER A 29 -32.01 -4.86 22.04
C SER A 29 -31.84 -3.34 21.79
N GLY A 30 -32.58 -2.84 20.79
CA GLY A 30 -33.46 -1.65 20.97
C GLY A 30 -32.87 -0.25 20.84
N GLU A 31 -31.56 -0.06 20.95
CA GLU A 31 -30.93 1.23 20.65
C GLU A 31 -29.91 1.04 19.54
N SER A 32 -30.04 1.84 18.47
CA SER A 32 -29.10 1.80 17.37
C SER A 32 -27.71 2.18 17.88
N ALA A 33 -26.88 1.17 18.19
CA ALA A 33 -25.48 1.39 18.48
C ALA A 33 -24.84 2.02 17.24
N SER A 34 -24.59 3.31 17.38
CA SER A 34 -23.73 4.06 16.48
C SER A 34 -22.38 3.34 16.39
N PHE A 35 -21.82 3.32 15.18
CA PHE A 35 -20.53 2.71 14.88
C PHE A 35 -19.42 3.49 15.60
N SER A 36 -19.24 3.27 16.90
CA SER A 36 -18.16 3.84 17.69
C SER A 36 -17.08 2.79 17.86
N ARG A 37 -16.16 2.71 16.90
CA ARG A 37 -14.80 2.26 17.25
C ARG A 37 -14.29 3.27 18.26
N THR A 38 -14.01 2.80 19.48
CA THR A 38 -13.25 3.54 20.48
C THR A 38 -11.83 3.71 19.94
N PHE A 39 -11.68 4.74 19.11
CA PHE A 39 -10.40 5.25 18.68
C PHE A 39 -9.76 5.87 19.92
N GLU A 40 -8.56 5.44 20.30
CA GLU A 40 -7.73 6.20 21.23
C GLU A 40 -7.65 7.63 20.72
N LYS A 41 -8.43 8.51 21.36
CA LYS A 41 -8.45 9.93 21.04
C LYS A 41 -7.04 10.44 21.28
N SER A 42 -6.36 10.79 20.20
CA SER A 42 -5.22 11.69 20.27
C SER A 42 -5.60 12.86 21.16
N VAL A 43 -4.80 13.08 22.21
CA VAL A 43 -4.98 14.13 23.22
C VAL A 43 -5.19 15.47 22.51
N LYS A 44 -6.44 15.91 22.46
CA LYS A 44 -6.86 17.17 21.87
C LYS A 44 -6.52 18.25 22.89
N ARG A 45 -5.44 19.00 22.65
CA ARG A 45 -5.12 20.22 23.39
C ARG A 45 -6.33 21.14 23.37
N GLU A 46 -6.86 21.45 24.55
CA GLU A 46 -7.96 22.37 24.76
C GLU A 46 -7.57 23.77 24.24
N ARG A 47 -8.30 24.22 23.22
CA ARG A 47 -8.37 25.63 22.86
C ARG A 47 -9.84 26.00 22.96
N GLY A 48 -10.21 26.63 24.07
CA GLY A 48 -11.58 27.02 24.36
C GLY A 48 -12.10 28.00 23.32
N GLU A 49 -13.18 27.61 22.64
CA GLU A 49 -13.98 28.50 21.80
C GLU A 49 -15.32 28.76 22.49
N LYS A 50 -15.49 30.03 22.87
CA LYS A 50 -16.71 30.62 23.43
C LYS A 50 -17.84 30.56 22.41
N GLN A 51 -18.99 30.05 22.87
CA GLN A 51 -20.29 30.19 22.23
C GLN A 51 -20.60 31.65 21.89
N ARG A 52 -21.02 31.88 20.64
CA ARG A 52 -21.72 33.09 20.23
C ARG A 52 -23.21 32.80 20.34
N ASP A 53 -23.88 33.49 21.25
CA ASP A 53 -25.32 33.62 21.23
C ASP A 53 -25.68 35.11 21.17
N GLY A 54 -26.63 35.43 20.29
CA GLY A 54 -27.00 36.80 19.93
C GLY A 54 -28.09 37.34 20.85
N GLY A 55 -27.92 38.55 21.38
CA GLY A 55 -28.95 39.22 22.16
C GLY A 55 -28.66 40.69 22.45
N LYS A 56 -29.32 41.57 21.67
CA LYS A 56 -29.81 42.92 21.96
C LYS A 56 -29.05 43.86 22.94
N ARG A 57 -28.61 44.99 22.37
CA ARG A 57 -28.32 46.31 22.99
C ARG A 57 -29.40 46.77 24.00
N PRO A 58 -29.06 47.58 25.02
CA PRO A 58 -29.07 49.04 24.83
C PRO A 58 -28.02 49.90 25.60
N GLN A 59 -27.75 51.07 24.97
CA GLN A 59 -27.50 52.43 25.49
C GLN A 59 -26.38 52.80 26.50
N ARG A 60 -25.55 53.76 26.02
CA ARG A 60 -25.23 55.11 26.59
C ARG A 60 -24.56 55.13 27.99
N GLN A 61 -23.36 55.67 28.17
CA GLN A 61 -23.02 57.10 28.29
C GLN A 61 -21.48 57.22 28.46
N GLN A 62 -20.79 58.00 27.61
CA GLN A 62 -20.22 59.34 27.88
C GLN A 62 -18.87 59.38 28.63
N ARG A 63 -17.90 60.04 27.96
CA ARG A 63 -16.89 61.01 28.46
C ARG A 63 -15.84 60.48 29.46
N SER A 64 -14.61 60.97 29.53
CA SER A 64 -13.86 61.99 28.79
C SER A 64 -12.37 61.70 28.99
N ASP A 65 -11.59 62.33 28.13
CA ASP A 65 -10.17 62.66 28.18
C ASP A 65 -9.49 62.67 29.56
N ASP A 66 -8.22 62.23 29.63
CA ASP A 66 -7.15 63.18 29.93
C ASP A 66 -5.76 62.68 29.49
N ARG A 67 -4.95 63.64 29.05
CA ARG A 67 -3.58 63.53 28.53
C ARG A 67 -2.59 63.73 29.68
N GLY A 68 -1.41 63.12 29.61
CA GLY A 68 -0.26 63.61 30.40
C GLY A 68 0.87 62.61 30.65
N ARG A 69 1.91 62.66 29.81
CA ARG A 69 3.33 62.36 30.15
C ARG A 69 4.00 63.72 30.50
N PRO A 70 5.25 63.85 31.02
CA PRO A 70 6.30 62.88 31.42
C PRO A 70 6.87 63.17 32.85
N ALA A 71 7.85 62.48 33.46
CA ALA A 71 9.28 62.39 33.14
C ALA A 71 10.09 61.64 34.24
N SER A 72 11.30 61.19 33.84
CA SER A 72 12.53 60.93 34.63
C SER A 72 12.68 59.67 35.51
N GLY A 73 13.75 58.89 35.25
CA GLY A 73 14.14 57.61 35.89
C GLY A 73 15.06 57.78 37.12
N PRO A 74 16.12 56.96 37.36
CA PRO A 74 16.45 55.59 36.92
C PRO A 74 16.72 54.64 38.13
N ARG A 75 16.73 53.30 37.95
CA ARG A 75 17.48 52.36 38.83
C ARG A 75 17.50 50.91 38.33
N THR A 76 18.71 50.49 37.94
CA THR A 76 19.43 49.26 38.33
C THR A 76 18.76 47.89 38.18
N GLY A 77 19.34 47.10 37.26
CA GLY A 77 19.94 45.80 37.59
C GLY A 77 19.02 44.69 38.05
N GLY A 78 18.61 43.83 37.12
CA GLY A 78 17.93 42.58 37.43
C GLY A 78 17.91 41.66 36.22
N GLU A 79 18.99 40.89 36.06
CA GLU A 79 19.08 39.74 35.16
C GLU A 79 17.88 38.81 35.34
N ARG A 80 16.94 38.86 34.41
CA ARG A 80 15.99 37.77 34.17
C ARG A 80 16.39 37.13 32.85
N LYS A 81 17.09 36.01 32.99
CA LYS A 81 17.40 35.02 31.95
C LYS A 81 16.08 34.56 31.32
N GLY A 82 15.61 35.30 30.33
CA GLY A 82 14.52 34.90 29.45
C GLY A 82 15.03 33.80 28.55
N GLY A 83 14.64 32.56 28.84
CA GLY A 83 14.78 31.41 27.95
C GLY A 83 13.92 31.63 26.71
N GLY A 84 14.42 32.47 25.79
CA GLY A 84 13.92 32.58 24.43
C GLY A 84 14.28 31.30 23.70
N GLY A 85 13.41 30.31 23.77
CA GLY A 85 13.46 29.14 22.91
C GLY A 85 13.42 29.63 21.47
N HIS A 86 14.59 29.69 20.83
CA HIS A 86 14.73 29.72 19.39
C HIS A 86 14.09 28.44 18.86
N ARG A 87 12.77 28.47 18.65
CA ARG A 87 12.15 27.61 17.66
C ARG A 87 12.80 28.00 16.36
N ALA A 88 13.83 27.24 15.99
CA ALA A 88 14.29 27.17 14.62
C ALA A 88 13.03 27.12 13.76
N PRO A 89 12.90 27.97 12.72
CA PRO A 89 11.87 27.75 11.73
C PRO A 89 12.23 26.40 11.12
N GLU A 90 11.60 25.35 11.64
CA GLU A 90 11.45 24.08 10.95
C GLU A 90 10.84 24.51 9.63
N ARG A 91 11.72 24.66 8.65
CA ARG A 91 11.43 24.93 7.27
C ARG A 91 10.67 23.68 6.88
N ALA A 92 9.37 23.67 7.17
CA ALA A 92 8.42 22.78 6.58
C ALA A 92 8.65 23.04 5.11
N ALA A 93 9.48 22.19 4.50
CA ALA A 93 9.77 22.24 3.09
C ALA A 93 8.39 22.34 2.47
N ARG A 94 8.07 23.49 1.88
CA ARG A 94 6.80 23.71 1.21
C ARG A 94 6.70 22.52 0.28
N ARG A 95 5.87 21.53 0.62
CA ARG A 95 5.67 20.37 -0.23
C ARG A 95 5.27 20.97 -1.55
N VAL A 96 6.14 20.86 -2.55
CA VAL A 96 5.80 21.27 -3.91
C VAL A 96 4.60 20.42 -4.24
N VAL A 97 3.41 21.04 -4.26
CA VAL A 97 2.19 20.34 -4.62
C VAL A 97 2.29 20.17 -6.12
N LEU A 98 2.84 19.03 -6.55
CA LEU A 98 2.80 18.66 -7.95
C LEU A 98 1.32 18.58 -8.36
N PRO A 99 0.95 19.18 -9.50
CA PRO A 99 -0.42 19.10 -9.98
C PRO A 99 -0.77 17.64 -10.26
N ASP A 100 -1.94 17.21 -9.78
CA ASP A 100 -2.43 15.86 -10.06
C ASP A 100 -2.67 15.70 -11.57
N TYR A 101 -2.38 14.51 -12.10
CA TYR A 101 -2.83 14.15 -13.44
C TYR A 101 -4.35 14.08 -13.51
N PRO A 102 -4.96 14.30 -14.69
CA PRO A 102 -6.40 14.23 -14.88
C PRO A 102 -6.92 12.79 -14.98
N LEU A 103 -6.60 12.00 -13.96
CA LEU A 103 -6.92 10.58 -13.86
C LEU A 103 -7.95 10.33 -12.76
N GLU A 104 -8.80 9.35 -13.01
CA GLU A 104 -9.56 8.66 -11.99
C GLU A 104 -8.80 7.40 -11.57
N VAL A 105 -8.56 7.27 -10.26
CA VAL A 105 -7.79 6.17 -9.68
C VAL A 105 -8.74 5.32 -8.84
N SER A 106 -8.78 4.02 -9.13
CA SER A 106 -9.58 3.05 -8.37
C SER A 106 -8.77 1.80 -8.05
N ILE A 107 -8.99 1.24 -6.86
CA ILE A 107 -8.32 0.01 -6.41
C ILE A 107 -9.23 -1.18 -6.70
N LEU A 108 -8.64 -2.22 -7.28
CA LEU A 108 -9.30 -3.46 -7.67
C LEU A 108 -8.58 -4.64 -6.99
N PRO A 109 -9.29 -5.75 -6.74
CA PRO A 109 -8.68 -6.94 -6.19
C PRO A 109 -7.84 -7.67 -7.25
N ASN A 110 -6.72 -8.25 -6.83
CA ASN A 110 -5.99 -9.22 -7.64
C ASN A 110 -6.79 -10.53 -7.71
N GLN A 111 -6.93 -11.10 -8.91
CA GLN A 111 -7.72 -12.31 -9.14
C GLN A 111 -7.22 -13.51 -8.32
N GLN A 112 -5.91 -13.72 -8.21
CA GLN A 112 -5.34 -14.87 -7.49
C GLN A 112 -5.69 -14.80 -5.99
N HIS A 113 -5.47 -13.66 -5.36
CA HIS A 113 -5.78 -13.43 -3.95
C HIS A 113 -7.29 -13.49 -3.68
N LEU A 114 -8.10 -13.02 -4.64
CA LEU A 114 -9.54 -13.14 -4.59
C LEU A 114 -10.01 -14.61 -4.60
N PHE A 115 -9.44 -15.45 -5.48
CA PHE A 115 -9.78 -16.88 -5.51
C PHE A 115 -9.41 -17.58 -4.20
N SER A 116 -8.23 -17.28 -3.62
CA SER A 116 -7.82 -17.82 -2.32
C SER A 116 -8.80 -17.43 -1.21
N LEU A 117 -9.20 -16.15 -1.16
CA LEU A 117 -10.18 -15.64 -0.19
C LEU A 117 -11.53 -16.36 -0.34
N VAL A 118 -12.02 -16.52 -1.57
CA VAL A 118 -13.30 -17.20 -1.83
C VAL A 118 -13.23 -18.69 -1.47
N ARG A 119 -12.10 -19.35 -1.72
CA ARG A 119 -11.88 -20.75 -1.31
C ARG A 119 -11.94 -20.91 0.22
N GLN A 120 -11.39 -19.94 0.97
CA GLN A 120 -11.48 -19.94 2.42
C GLN A 120 -12.93 -19.76 2.90
N VAL A 121 -13.71 -18.85 2.31
CA VAL A 121 -15.14 -18.67 2.63
C VAL A 121 -15.95 -19.93 2.32
N HIS A 122 -15.67 -20.61 1.21
CA HIS A 122 -16.30 -21.90 0.89
C HIS A 122 -15.94 -22.99 1.90
N ARG A 123 -14.68 -23.05 2.35
CA ARG A 123 -14.20 -24.03 3.34
C ARG A 123 -14.80 -23.80 4.72
N SER A 124 -14.86 -22.55 5.18
CA SER A 124 -15.34 -22.26 6.53
C SER A 124 -16.86 -22.35 6.65
N ARG A 125 -17.61 -22.18 5.55
CA ARG A 125 -19.09 -22.17 5.55
C ARG A 125 -19.71 -21.14 6.49
N ARG A 126 -18.94 -20.11 6.85
CA ARG A 126 -19.35 -19.01 7.74
C ARG A 126 -19.70 -17.76 6.95
N ALA A 127 -20.50 -16.89 7.56
CA ALA A 127 -20.84 -15.56 7.06
C ALA A 127 -19.83 -14.50 7.54
N TYR A 128 -19.22 -13.79 6.60
CA TYR A 128 -18.24 -12.73 6.85
C TYR A 128 -18.75 -11.36 6.40
N PRO A 129 -18.48 -10.27 7.13
CA PRO A 129 -18.77 -8.92 6.66
C PRO A 129 -17.97 -8.60 5.38
N MET A 130 -18.65 -8.05 4.38
CA MET A 130 -18.03 -7.71 3.08
C MET A 130 -16.89 -6.69 3.21
N ILE A 131 -17.04 -5.73 4.13
CA ILE A 131 -16.04 -4.70 4.37
C ILE A 131 -14.77 -5.31 4.97
N ASP A 132 -14.90 -6.34 5.80
CA ASP A 132 -13.75 -6.97 6.44
C ASP A 132 -12.98 -7.87 5.46
N LEU A 133 -13.71 -8.61 4.61
CA LEU A 133 -13.12 -9.33 3.48
C LEU A 133 -12.34 -8.39 2.55
N ALA A 134 -12.91 -7.22 2.22
CA ALA A 134 -12.20 -6.20 1.45
C ALA A 134 -11.01 -5.63 2.24
N GLY A 135 -11.15 -5.46 3.55
CA GLY A 135 -10.10 -4.94 4.43
C GLY A 135 -8.86 -5.83 4.48
N ILE A 136 -9.03 -7.15 4.43
CA ILE A 136 -7.92 -8.10 4.31
C ILE A 136 -7.13 -7.82 3.03
N LEU A 137 -7.83 -7.70 1.89
CA LEU A 137 -7.18 -7.48 0.59
C LEU A 137 -6.46 -6.14 0.50
N VAL A 138 -6.96 -5.07 1.13
CA VAL A 138 -6.32 -3.74 1.09
C VAL A 138 -5.04 -3.67 1.94
N LYS A 139 -4.90 -4.52 2.97
CA LYS A 139 -3.69 -4.57 3.80
C LYS A 139 -2.49 -5.05 3.01
N ASP A 140 -2.68 -6.04 2.14
CA ASP A 140 -1.65 -6.58 1.27
C ASP A 140 -1.59 -5.80 -0.06
N VAL A 141 -0.40 -5.29 -0.36
CA VAL A 141 -0.13 -4.53 -1.58
C VAL A 141 -0.20 -5.43 -2.82
N GLU A 142 0.18 -6.70 -2.70
CA GLU A 142 0.18 -7.65 -3.82
C GLU A 142 -1.23 -8.17 -4.16
N ALA A 143 -2.11 -8.16 -3.16
CA ALA A 143 -3.51 -8.49 -3.30
C ALA A 143 -4.32 -7.41 -4.04
N CYS A 144 -3.73 -6.25 -4.33
CA CYS A 144 -4.39 -5.12 -4.98
C CYS A 144 -3.80 -4.78 -6.36
N ARG A 145 -4.67 -4.32 -7.25
CA ARG A 145 -4.34 -3.69 -8.54
C ARG A 145 -4.91 -2.29 -8.57
N VAL A 146 -4.29 -1.41 -9.34
CA VAL A 146 -4.75 -0.04 -9.56
C VAL A 146 -5.25 0.09 -10.98
N ARG A 147 -6.46 0.63 -11.11
CA ARG A 147 -7.03 1.05 -12.39
C ARG A 147 -6.93 2.56 -12.51
N PHE A 148 -6.25 3.00 -13.55
CA PHE A 148 -6.20 4.38 -14.02
C PHE A 148 -7.15 4.55 -15.20
N GLU A 149 -7.94 5.61 -15.16
CA GLU A 149 -8.82 6.00 -16.27
C GLU A 149 -8.71 7.51 -16.50
N VAL A 150 -8.39 7.93 -17.73
CA VAL A 150 -8.31 9.35 -18.09
C VAL A 150 -9.70 9.96 -18.05
N ARG A 151 -9.83 11.11 -17.36
CA ARG A 151 -11.12 11.80 -17.23
C ARG A 151 -11.65 12.21 -18.60
N LYS A 152 -12.95 11.97 -18.84
CA LYS A 152 -13.62 12.26 -20.11
C LYS A 152 -13.49 13.70 -20.63
N ARG A 153 -13.24 14.66 -19.74
CA ARG A 153 -13.10 16.09 -20.07
C ARG A 153 -11.73 16.45 -20.65
N GLU A 154 -10.72 15.60 -20.46
CA GLU A 154 -9.34 15.89 -20.84
C GLU A 154 -8.85 14.81 -21.80
N ALA A 155 -9.17 15.01 -23.08
CA ALA A 155 -8.92 14.05 -24.15
C ALA A 155 -7.45 14.00 -24.60
N ASP A 156 -6.69 15.05 -24.31
CA ASP A 156 -5.31 15.24 -24.77
C ASP A 156 -4.29 14.50 -23.90
N PHE A 157 -4.65 14.23 -22.64
CA PHE A 157 -3.79 13.46 -21.74
C PHE A 157 -3.81 11.97 -22.12
N ARG A 158 -2.63 11.37 -22.20
CA ARG A 158 -2.43 9.96 -22.54
C ARG A 158 -1.54 9.32 -21.48
N LEU A 159 -1.86 8.09 -21.12
CA LEU A 159 -0.97 7.24 -20.33
C LEU A 159 -0.17 6.36 -21.26
N PHE A 160 1.06 6.04 -20.87
CA PHE A 160 1.93 5.14 -21.60
C PHE A 160 2.03 3.83 -20.82
N HIS A 161 1.69 2.72 -21.46
CA HIS A 161 1.70 1.39 -20.89
C HIS A 161 2.76 0.53 -21.58
N CYS A 162 3.69 -0.02 -20.81
CA CYS A 162 4.66 -1.00 -21.26
C CYS A 162 4.00 -2.37 -21.41
N LYS A 163 4.03 -2.97 -22.61
CA LYS A 163 3.41 -4.27 -22.88
C LYS A 163 4.13 -5.44 -22.21
N SER A 164 5.46 -5.38 -22.08
CA SER A 164 6.27 -6.46 -21.52
C SER A 164 6.21 -6.49 -19.99
N SER A 165 6.47 -5.35 -19.33
CA SER A 165 6.49 -5.28 -17.87
C SER A 165 5.14 -4.94 -17.23
N GLY A 166 4.18 -4.39 -17.99
CA GLY A 166 2.91 -3.90 -17.46
C GLY A 166 3.02 -2.55 -16.73
N PHE A 167 4.18 -1.88 -16.80
CA PHE A 167 4.42 -0.58 -16.19
C PHE A 167 3.62 0.55 -16.85
N VAL A 168 3.18 1.53 -16.06
CA VAL A 168 2.43 2.69 -16.54
C VAL A 168 3.02 3.98 -16.00
N GLY A 169 3.18 4.97 -16.87
CA GLY A 169 3.61 6.31 -16.54
C GLY A 169 2.91 7.37 -17.37
N ALA A 170 2.99 8.63 -16.92
CA ALA A 170 2.53 9.78 -17.68
C ALA A 170 3.57 10.26 -18.73
N ASP A 171 4.85 9.98 -18.50
CA ASP A 171 5.95 10.31 -19.41
C ASP A 171 6.34 9.10 -20.27
N GLU A 172 6.27 9.26 -21.59
CA GLU A 172 6.65 8.23 -22.56
C GLU A 172 8.12 7.83 -22.41
N ALA A 173 9.02 8.82 -22.27
CA ALA A 173 10.46 8.56 -22.19
C ALA A 173 10.81 7.76 -20.92
N GLY A 174 10.16 8.07 -19.80
CA GLY A 174 10.26 7.30 -18.56
C GLY A 174 9.78 5.86 -18.69
N VAL A 175 8.66 5.62 -19.39
CA VAL A 175 8.13 4.29 -19.62
C VAL A 175 9.02 3.49 -20.58
N VAL A 176 9.55 4.12 -21.64
CA VAL A 176 10.50 3.48 -22.56
C VAL A 176 11.78 3.08 -21.83
N ARG A 177 12.38 3.95 -21.01
CA ARG A 177 13.57 3.60 -20.21
C ARG A 177 13.32 2.39 -19.30
N HIS A 178 12.16 2.35 -18.65
CA HIS A 178 11.78 1.22 -17.80
C HIS A 178 11.55 -0.06 -18.62
N ALA A 179 10.89 0.04 -19.78
CA ALA A 179 10.66 -1.08 -20.68
C ALA A 179 11.98 -1.69 -21.19
N VAL A 180 12.91 -0.83 -21.63
CA VAL A 180 14.25 -1.22 -22.08
C VAL A 180 15.03 -1.88 -20.94
N SER A 181 15.03 -1.32 -19.74
CA SER A 181 15.72 -1.91 -18.58
C SER A 181 15.16 -3.29 -18.21
N ALA A 182 13.84 -3.45 -18.18
CA ALA A 182 13.20 -4.72 -17.85
C ALA A 182 13.47 -5.80 -18.91
N GLN A 183 13.42 -5.42 -20.19
CA GLN A 183 13.69 -6.33 -21.29
C GLN A 183 15.19 -6.66 -21.40
N LEU A 184 16.06 -5.77 -20.96
CA LEU A 184 17.50 -6.00 -20.87
C LEU A 184 17.83 -7.05 -19.80
N GLU A 185 17.20 -7.02 -18.63
CA GLU A 185 17.35 -8.09 -17.62
C GLU A 185 16.81 -9.45 -18.11
N GLU A 186 15.72 -9.44 -18.87
CA GLU A 186 15.09 -10.66 -19.38
C GLU A 186 15.86 -11.28 -20.54
N LEU A 187 16.26 -10.47 -21.53
CA LEU A 187 16.88 -10.93 -22.77
C LEU A 187 18.41 -10.99 -22.72
N PHE A 188 19.06 -10.23 -21.85
CA PHE A 188 20.52 -10.18 -21.80
C PHE A 188 21.06 -10.83 -20.52
N GLU A 189 22.15 -11.57 -20.67
CA GLU A 189 23.00 -12.06 -19.60
C GLU A 189 24.17 -11.10 -19.42
N VAL A 190 24.48 -10.75 -18.16
CA VAL A 190 25.63 -9.91 -17.82
C VAL A 190 26.86 -10.81 -17.75
N VAL A 191 27.71 -10.72 -18.77
CA VAL A 191 29.02 -11.35 -18.82
C VAL A 191 30.04 -10.32 -18.35
N VAL A 192 30.55 -10.50 -17.13
CA VAL A 192 31.66 -9.69 -16.62
C VAL A 192 32.93 -10.18 -17.29
N GLU A 193 33.45 -9.42 -18.24
CA GLU A 193 34.76 -9.70 -18.82
C GLU A 193 35.84 -8.93 -18.06
N GLU A 194 36.91 -9.64 -17.73
CA GLU A 194 38.16 -9.06 -17.25
C GLU A 194 38.87 -8.39 -18.44
N ALA A 195 38.73 -7.07 -18.55
CA ALA A 195 39.47 -6.29 -19.53
C ALA A 195 40.93 -6.14 -19.11
N GLU A 196 41.85 -6.10 -20.09
CA GLU A 196 43.27 -5.88 -19.82
C GLU A 196 43.47 -4.55 -19.08
N PRO A 197 44.24 -4.58 -17.98
CA PRO A 197 44.48 -3.40 -17.17
C PRO A 197 45.12 -2.31 -18.02
N PRO A 198 44.74 -1.03 -17.84
CA PRO A 198 45.26 0.05 -18.68
C PRO A 198 46.78 0.12 -18.54
N SER A 199 47.51 -0.11 -19.64
CA SER A 199 48.97 -0.04 -19.68
C SER A 199 49.41 1.43 -19.71
N GLY A 200 49.90 1.93 -18.58
CA GLY A 200 50.46 3.27 -18.46
C GLY A 200 51.11 3.50 -17.10
N GLN A 201 52.13 4.36 -17.05
CA GLN A 201 52.61 4.88 -15.77
C GLN A 201 51.59 5.86 -15.22
N PHE A 202 50.96 5.51 -14.10
CA PHE A 202 50.02 6.37 -13.38
C PHE A 202 50.73 6.90 -12.13
N PRO A 203 51.26 8.14 -12.17
CA PRO A 203 52.02 8.71 -11.05
C PRO A 203 51.16 9.03 -9.80
N GLY A 204 49.85 8.81 -9.86
CA GLY A 204 48.92 8.95 -8.74
C GLY A 204 47.45 8.98 -9.22
N VAL A 205 46.54 8.58 -8.35
CA VAL A 205 45.10 8.56 -8.57
C VAL A 205 44.43 9.61 -7.68
N SER A 206 43.47 10.36 -8.22
CA SER A 206 42.73 11.31 -7.38
C SER A 206 41.67 10.56 -6.55
N ARG A 207 41.72 10.75 -5.24
CA ARG A 207 40.75 10.25 -4.26
C ARG A 207 40.02 11.41 -3.63
N CYS A 208 38.71 11.28 -3.46
CA CYS A 208 37.96 12.27 -2.69
C CYS A 208 38.24 12.11 -1.19
N THR A 209 38.64 13.19 -0.53
CA THR A 209 38.89 13.24 0.92
C THR A 209 37.64 13.07 1.78
N LYS A 210 36.43 13.35 1.24
CA LYS A 210 35.16 13.23 1.97
C LYS A 210 34.45 11.90 1.81
N THR A 211 34.56 11.28 0.63
CA THR A 211 33.83 10.05 0.30
C THR A 211 34.74 8.83 0.22
N GLY A 212 36.06 9.03 0.16
CA GLY A 212 37.03 7.95 -0.07
C GLY A 212 36.98 7.36 -1.47
N THR A 213 36.06 7.81 -2.33
CA THR A 213 35.87 7.28 -3.69
C THR A 213 37.07 7.63 -4.57
N VAL A 214 37.55 6.61 -5.28
CA VAL A 214 38.70 6.66 -6.17
C VAL A 214 38.19 6.96 -7.59
N ILE A 215 38.54 8.13 -8.13
CA ILE A 215 38.01 8.63 -9.43
C ILE A 215 38.91 8.19 -10.59
N GLY A 216 40.22 8.29 -10.39
CA GLY A 216 41.23 7.88 -11.37
C GLY A 216 42.39 8.88 -11.49
N PRO A 217 43.40 8.53 -12.30
CA PRO A 217 44.52 9.40 -12.59
C PRO A 217 44.07 10.57 -13.47
N PRO A 218 44.48 11.82 -13.17
CA PRO A 218 44.18 12.98 -14.01
C PRO A 218 44.64 12.85 -15.47
N ASN A 219 45.63 11.98 -15.72
CA ASN A 219 46.20 11.75 -17.05
C ASN A 219 45.44 10.69 -17.87
N HIS A 220 44.37 10.10 -17.33
CA HIS A 220 43.60 9.08 -18.04
C HIS A 220 42.39 9.69 -18.75
N HIS A 221 42.07 9.22 -19.96
CA HIS A 221 41.00 9.76 -20.80
C HIS A 221 39.62 9.65 -20.14
N SER A 222 39.39 8.66 -19.28
CA SER A 222 38.13 8.50 -18.56
C SER A 222 38.03 9.36 -17.28
N TYR A 223 39.06 10.15 -16.95
CA TYR A 223 39.08 10.97 -15.74
C TYR A 223 37.94 11.99 -15.72
N GLY A 224 37.67 12.63 -16.87
CA GLY A 224 36.57 13.58 -17.00
C GLY A 224 35.19 12.96 -16.76
N GLU A 225 34.93 11.82 -17.42
CA GLU A 225 33.66 11.09 -17.25
C GLU A 225 33.49 10.55 -15.82
N ALA A 226 34.56 10.03 -15.22
CA ALA A 226 34.54 9.54 -13.84
C ALA A 226 34.30 10.66 -12.83
N LEU A 227 34.86 11.86 -13.07
CA LEU A 227 34.66 13.04 -12.23
C LEU A 227 33.22 13.54 -12.29
N GLU A 228 32.63 13.59 -13.49
CA GLU A 228 31.22 13.96 -13.68
C GLU A 228 30.26 12.94 -13.07
N ALA A 229 30.52 11.64 -13.24
CA ALA A 229 29.72 10.58 -12.64
C ALA A 229 29.77 10.62 -11.10
N TRP A 230 30.95 10.81 -10.51
CA TRP A 230 31.11 10.98 -9.06
C TRP A 230 30.40 12.24 -8.54
N HIS A 231 30.52 13.34 -9.29
CA HIS A 231 29.86 14.60 -8.96
C HIS A 231 28.34 14.44 -8.93
N GLN A 232 27.75 13.82 -9.96
CA GLN A 232 26.32 13.56 -10.01
C GLN A 232 25.84 12.60 -8.91
N ALA A 233 26.64 11.58 -8.56
CA ALA A 233 26.26 10.58 -7.56
C ALA A 233 26.33 11.08 -6.11
N HIS A 234 27.30 11.94 -5.78
CA HIS A 234 27.57 12.32 -4.39
C HIS A 234 27.37 13.81 -4.07
N PHE A 235 27.53 14.71 -5.06
CA PHE A 235 27.58 16.15 -4.81
C PHE A 235 26.87 16.98 -5.90
N GLY A 236 25.74 16.50 -6.41
CA GLY A 236 24.95 17.22 -7.43
C GLY A 236 24.45 18.61 -7.00
N ASP A 237 24.45 18.91 -5.70
CA ASP A 237 24.05 20.19 -5.11
C ASP A 237 25.16 21.27 -5.12
N HIS A 238 26.42 20.90 -5.38
CA HIS A 238 27.55 21.82 -5.40
C HIS A 238 28.11 21.98 -6.81
N PRO A 239 28.65 23.15 -7.19
CA PRO A 239 29.32 23.29 -8.49
C PRO A 239 30.59 22.43 -8.53
N ILE A 240 30.85 21.80 -9.68
CA ILE A 240 31.93 20.82 -9.85
C ILE A 240 33.32 21.38 -9.48
N ASP A 241 33.53 22.68 -9.63
CA ASP A 241 34.79 23.35 -9.30
C ASP A 241 35.08 23.40 -7.80
N VAL A 242 34.04 23.44 -6.96
CA VAL A 242 34.19 23.33 -5.50
C VAL A 242 34.51 21.90 -5.11
N CYS A 243 33.92 20.92 -5.80
CA CYS A 243 34.15 19.50 -5.56
C CYS A 243 35.58 19.06 -5.97
N LYS A 244 36.17 19.68 -7.00
CA LYS A 244 37.57 19.47 -7.39
C LYS A 244 38.55 19.83 -6.28
N ALA A 245 38.24 20.83 -5.43
CA ALA A 245 39.07 21.22 -4.30
C ALA A 245 39.12 20.16 -3.18
N TRP A 246 38.24 19.15 -3.20
CA TRP A 246 38.21 18.05 -2.24
C TRP A 246 38.93 16.79 -2.74
N LEU A 247 39.53 16.85 -3.93
CA LEU A 247 40.28 15.76 -4.52
C LEU A 247 41.75 15.86 -4.13
N GLU A 248 42.25 14.81 -3.51
CA GLU A 248 43.65 14.66 -3.19
C GLU A 248 44.31 13.68 -4.16
N MET A 249 45.54 13.99 -4.57
CA MET A 249 46.36 13.11 -5.39
C MET A 249 47.04 12.07 -4.51
N VAL A 250 46.51 10.86 -4.50
CA VAL A 250 47.05 9.74 -3.74
C VAL A 250 48.00 8.96 -4.63
N ARG A 251 49.27 8.86 -4.21
CA ARG A 251 50.35 8.16 -4.94
C ARG A 251 50.62 6.76 -4.38
N ASP A 252 49.67 6.20 -3.64
CA ASP A 252 49.77 4.87 -3.07
C ASP A 252 49.57 3.81 -4.16
N GLU A 253 50.50 2.88 -4.26
CA GLU A 253 50.49 1.80 -5.26
C GLU A 253 49.25 0.90 -5.12
N GLU A 254 48.78 0.66 -3.88
CA GLU A 254 47.56 -0.11 -3.61
C GLU A 254 46.29 0.55 -4.17
N VAL A 255 46.15 1.88 -4.02
CA VAL A 255 44.99 2.63 -4.54
C VAL A 255 45.01 2.70 -6.07
N VAL A 256 46.20 2.72 -6.65
CA VAL A 256 46.40 2.62 -8.10
C VAL A 256 46.02 1.24 -8.61
N GLU A 257 46.28 0.17 -7.84
CA GLU A 257 45.87 -1.19 -8.17
C GLU A 257 44.36 -1.42 -7.97
N GLU A 258 43.75 -0.90 -6.90
CA GLU A 258 42.29 -0.91 -6.71
C GLU A 258 41.57 -0.18 -7.85
N TRP A 259 42.13 0.94 -8.30
CA TRP A 259 41.64 1.65 -9.48
C TRP A 259 41.85 0.85 -10.78
N LYS A 260 43.00 0.21 -10.98
CA LYS A 260 43.22 -0.68 -12.13
C LYS A 260 42.25 -1.89 -12.11
N ALA A 261 41.95 -2.41 -10.93
CA ALA A 261 41.00 -3.52 -10.73
C ALA A 261 39.55 -3.10 -10.97
N SER A 262 39.19 -1.83 -10.72
CA SER A 262 37.87 -1.30 -11.07
C SER A 262 37.70 -1.09 -12.59
N PHE A 263 38.79 -0.90 -13.33
CA PHE A 263 38.81 -0.90 -14.80
C PHE A 263 38.82 -2.30 -15.42
N SER A 264 39.31 -3.30 -14.67
CA SER A 264 39.36 -4.68 -15.11
C SER A 264 37.96 -5.29 -15.22
N LYS A 265 36.99 -4.87 -14.41
CA LYS A 265 35.63 -5.41 -14.44
C LYS A 265 34.75 -4.60 -15.40
N ARG A 266 34.61 -5.05 -16.65
CA ARG A 266 33.63 -4.48 -17.59
C ARG A 266 32.45 -5.42 -17.76
N GLU A 267 31.28 -4.98 -17.29
CA GLU A 267 30.02 -5.66 -17.54
C GLU A 267 29.65 -5.53 -19.02
N ARG A 268 29.66 -6.64 -19.75
CA ARG A 268 29.13 -6.73 -21.12
C ARG A 268 27.83 -7.52 -21.13
N TYR A 269 26.94 -7.17 -22.04
CA TYR A 269 25.61 -7.75 -22.15
C TYR A 269 25.59 -8.68 -23.36
N ARG A 270 25.21 -9.95 -23.15
CA ARG A 270 25.05 -10.98 -24.19
C ARG A 270 23.58 -11.34 -24.34
N LEU A 271 23.04 -11.44 -25.55
CA LEU A 271 21.68 -11.94 -25.75
C LEU A 271 21.57 -13.42 -25.36
N LYS A 272 20.58 -13.78 -24.55
CA LYS A 272 20.29 -15.17 -24.16
C LYS A 272 19.81 -16.04 -25.33
N SER A 273 19.26 -15.43 -26.39
CA SER A 273 18.82 -16.13 -27.60
C SER A 273 19.96 -16.44 -28.58
N GLU A 274 21.08 -15.72 -28.49
CA GLU A 274 22.24 -15.90 -29.36
C GLU A 274 23.51 -15.97 -28.50
N PRO A 275 23.86 -17.17 -27.99
CA PRO A 275 24.98 -17.34 -27.06
C PRO A 275 26.37 -17.08 -27.69
N GLU A 276 26.46 -17.01 -29.02
CA GLU A 276 27.65 -16.61 -29.79
C GLU A 276 27.58 -15.17 -30.35
N GLY A 277 26.57 -14.39 -29.96
CA GLY A 277 26.39 -13.01 -30.42
C GLY A 277 27.43 -12.03 -29.84
N GLU A 278 27.55 -10.86 -30.48
CA GLU A 278 28.47 -9.80 -30.07
C GLU A 278 28.22 -9.34 -28.62
N LEU A 279 29.31 -9.12 -27.87
CA LEU A 279 29.25 -8.57 -26.52
C LEU A 279 29.04 -7.06 -26.58
N LEU A 280 27.83 -6.63 -26.25
CA LEU A 280 27.42 -5.24 -26.35
C LEU A 280 27.66 -4.51 -25.01
N SER A 281 28.06 -3.24 -25.08
CA SER A 281 28.03 -2.36 -23.92
C SER A 281 26.58 -2.11 -23.48
N ARG A 282 26.34 -1.81 -22.20
CA ARG A 282 25.00 -1.44 -21.67
C ARG A 282 24.28 -0.43 -22.57
N LYS A 283 25.00 0.63 -22.98
CA LYS A 283 24.44 1.68 -23.87
C LYS A 283 24.10 1.16 -25.26
N GLN A 284 24.84 0.19 -25.80
CA GLN A 284 24.59 -0.38 -27.13
C GLN A 284 23.44 -1.37 -27.09
N ALA A 285 23.34 -2.20 -26.05
CA ALA A 285 22.21 -3.10 -25.83
C ALA A 285 20.91 -2.30 -25.61
N GLU A 286 20.95 -1.25 -24.79
CA GLU A 286 19.81 -0.33 -24.60
C GLU A 286 19.42 0.37 -25.91
N GLN A 287 20.38 0.78 -26.75
CA GLN A 287 20.12 1.40 -28.05
C GLN A 287 19.55 0.42 -29.08
N GLN A 288 20.03 -0.83 -29.10
CA GLN A 288 19.50 -1.87 -29.97
C GLN A 288 18.07 -2.22 -29.58
N LEU A 289 17.83 -2.43 -28.28
CA LEU A 289 16.49 -2.60 -27.73
C LEU A 289 15.59 -1.40 -28.02
N ALA A 290 16.09 -0.17 -27.90
CA ALA A 290 15.33 1.04 -28.23
C ALA A 290 15.03 1.14 -29.74
N ARG A 291 15.90 0.66 -30.63
CA ARG A 291 15.62 0.60 -32.08
C ARG A 291 14.60 -0.48 -32.42
N GLU A 292 14.63 -1.60 -31.72
CA GLU A 292 13.65 -2.69 -31.84
C GLU A 292 12.37 -2.42 -31.01
N SER A 293 12.33 -1.31 -30.25
CA SER A 293 11.24 -1.00 -29.31
C SER A 293 9.96 -0.50 -29.95
N ASP A 294 9.89 -0.41 -31.29
CA ASP A 294 8.69 0.00 -32.02
C ASP A 294 7.51 -0.92 -31.65
N GLY A 295 6.67 -0.43 -30.75
CA GLY A 295 5.49 -1.14 -30.24
C GLY A 295 5.59 -1.69 -28.81
N LEU A 296 6.69 -1.50 -28.07
CA LEU A 296 6.81 -1.88 -26.65
C LEU A 296 5.91 -1.03 -25.73
N VAL A 297 5.76 0.24 -26.08
CA VAL A 297 4.93 1.20 -25.34
C VAL A 297 3.67 1.49 -26.13
N ALA A 298 2.52 1.35 -25.48
CA ALA A 298 1.23 1.71 -26.05
C ALA A 298 0.66 2.93 -25.34
N SER A 299 0.15 3.88 -26.11
CA SER A 299 -0.66 4.97 -25.58
C SER A 299 -2.06 4.47 -25.25
N VAL A 300 -2.48 4.63 -23.99
CA VAL A 300 -3.75 4.12 -23.49
C VAL A 300 -4.49 5.19 -22.68
N ARG A 301 -5.83 5.12 -22.69
CA ARG A 301 -6.70 5.93 -21.82
C ARG A 301 -7.09 5.23 -20.52
N LYS A 302 -6.89 3.92 -20.46
CA LYS A 302 -7.23 3.09 -19.32
C LYS A 302 -6.15 2.03 -19.15
N ALA A 303 -5.65 1.89 -17.94
CA ALA A 303 -4.66 0.87 -17.61
C ALA A 303 -4.96 0.24 -16.25
N VAL A 304 -4.68 -1.05 -16.12
CA VAL A 304 -4.83 -1.79 -14.86
C VAL A 304 -3.50 -2.46 -14.55
N VAL A 305 -2.86 -2.03 -13.47
CA VAL A 305 -1.49 -2.44 -13.12
C VAL A 305 -1.41 -2.94 -11.67
N PRO A 306 -0.42 -3.77 -11.31
CA PRO A 306 -0.17 -4.14 -9.92
C PRO A 306 0.07 -2.91 -9.04
N LEU A 307 -0.48 -2.89 -7.83
CA LEU A 307 -0.29 -1.75 -6.91
C LEU A 307 1.18 -1.57 -6.52
N ALA A 308 1.90 -2.67 -6.27
CA ALA A 308 3.33 -2.66 -5.92
C ALA A 308 4.18 -1.93 -6.97
N MET A 309 3.87 -2.14 -8.26
CA MET A 309 4.59 -1.54 -9.38
C MET A 309 4.46 -0.02 -9.42
N VAL A 310 3.28 0.53 -9.10
CA VAL A 310 3.09 1.98 -9.06
C VAL A 310 3.82 2.58 -7.87
N LEU A 311 3.77 1.93 -6.72
CA LEU A 311 4.45 2.39 -5.50
C LEU A 311 5.98 2.36 -5.65
N GLY A 312 6.51 1.40 -6.42
CA GLY A 312 7.93 1.32 -6.79
C GLY A 312 8.31 2.12 -8.04
N SER A 313 7.37 2.83 -8.67
CA SER A 313 7.64 3.60 -9.90
C SER A 313 8.57 4.80 -9.64
N GLY A 314 9.06 5.47 -10.67
CA GLY A 314 9.72 6.78 -10.51
C GLY A 314 8.75 7.97 -10.51
N ASP A 315 7.44 7.72 -10.70
CA ASP A 315 6.43 8.76 -10.93
C ASP A 315 5.78 9.18 -9.60
N GLU A 316 6.28 10.26 -9.03
CA GLU A 316 5.81 10.78 -7.74
C GLU A 316 4.35 11.28 -7.77
N VAL A 317 3.86 11.74 -8.93
CA VAL A 317 2.48 12.20 -9.06
C VAL A 317 1.53 11.02 -9.02
N LEU A 318 1.80 9.95 -9.80
CA LEU A 318 1.01 8.73 -9.77
C LEU A 318 1.02 8.08 -8.37
N LYS A 319 2.19 7.99 -7.73
CA LYS A 319 2.30 7.50 -6.35
C LYS A 319 1.46 8.31 -5.39
N GLN A 320 1.51 9.64 -5.45
CA GLN A 320 0.75 10.49 -4.55
C GLN A 320 -0.75 10.31 -4.75
N MET A 321 -1.22 10.24 -6.01
CA MET A 321 -2.62 9.99 -6.33
C MET A 321 -3.10 8.63 -5.80
N VAL A 322 -2.32 7.56 -6.01
CA VAL A 322 -2.62 6.22 -5.50
C VAL A 322 -2.64 6.19 -3.98
N ASN A 323 -1.64 6.77 -3.32
CA ASN A 323 -1.56 6.80 -1.85
C ASN A 323 -2.78 7.50 -1.22
N ARG A 324 -3.30 8.57 -1.83
CA ARG A 324 -4.53 9.23 -1.34
C ARG A 324 -5.74 8.30 -1.39
N VAL A 325 -5.87 7.49 -2.44
CA VAL A 325 -6.95 6.49 -2.55
C VAL A 325 -6.71 5.33 -1.57
N LEU A 326 -5.47 4.85 -1.48
CA LEU A 326 -5.10 3.74 -0.59
C LEU A 326 -5.36 4.07 0.88
N VAL A 327 -5.07 5.30 1.32
CA VAL A 327 -5.39 5.75 2.70
C VAL A 327 -6.90 5.72 2.96
N LYS A 328 -7.72 6.10 1.98
CA LYS A 328 -9.19 6.06 2.11
C LYS A 328 -9.69 4.61 2.17
N GLU A 329 -9.22 3.75 1.27
CA GLU A 329 -9.60 2.34 1.25
C GLU A 329 -9.11 1.58 2.50
N ARG A 330 -7.91 1.89 3.02
CA ARG A 330 -7.39 1.30 4.28
C ARG A 330 -8.26 1.67 5.48
N ARG A 331 -8.85 2.87 5.49
CA ARG A 331 -9.76 3.30 6.55
C ARG A 331 -11.11 2.60 6.44
N PHE A 332 -11.69 2.56 5.24
CA PHE A 332 -12.95 1.90 4.97
C PHE A 332 -13.05 1.49 3.49
N PRO A 333 -12.87 0.20 3.15
CA PRO A 333 -12.67 -0.28 1.78
C PRO A 333 -13.98 -0.40 0.98
N ILE A 334 -14.70 0.71 0.83
CA ILE A 334 -16.04 0.70 0.22
C ILE A 334 -16.00 0.47 -1.30
N ASN A 335 -15.05 1.09 -2.01
CA ASN A 335 -14.99 0.92 -3.46
C ASN A 335 -14.47 -0.47 -3.80
N LEU A 336 -13.51 -0.98 -3.03
CA LEU A 336 -13.08 -2.36 -3.20
C LEU A 336 -14.23 -3.33 -2.91
N ALA A 337 -14.96 -3.16 -1.80
CA ALA A 337 -16.14 -3.98 -1.49
C ALA A 337 -17.20 -3.94 -2.60
N HIS A 338 -17.44 -2.79 -3.21
CA HIS A 338 -18.34 -2.67 -4.37
C HIS A 338 -17.84 -3.45 -5.59
N SER A 339 -16.54 -3.41 -5.88
CA SER A 339 -15.94 -4.16 -6.98
C SER A 339 -16.03 -5.69 -6.79
N LEU A 340 -16.00 -6.16 -5.54
CA LEU A 340 -16.08 -7.58 -5.19
C LEU A 340 -17.45 -8.20 -5.42
N ARG A 341 -18.54 -7.41 -5.40
CA ARG A 341 -19.92 -7.92 -5.46
C ARG A 341 -20.19 -8.78 -6.69
N ALA A 342 -19.75 -8.32 -7.87
CA ALA A 342 -19.94 -9.05 -9.11
C ALA A 342 -19.14 -10.36 -9.08
N ALA A 343 -17.87 -10.29 -8.66
CA ALA A 343 -17.00 -11.45 -8.61
C ALA A 343 -17.51 -12.53 -7.64
N PHE A 344 -17.94 -12.14 -6.43
CA PHE A 344 -18.52 -13.07 -5.45
C PHE A 344 -19.77 -13.78 -5.98
N ARG A 345 -20.63 -13.07 -6.71
CA ARG A 345 -21.81 -13.68 -7.34
C ARG A 345 -21.41 -14.73 -8.39
N HIS A 346 -20.42 -14.42 -9.23
CA HIS A 346 -19.90 -15.38 -10.21
C HIS A 346 -19.23 -16.60 -9.57
N MET A 347 -18.60 -16.43 -8.40
CA MET A 347 -17.96 -17.51 -7.64
C MET A 347 -18.91 -18.23 -6.65
N LYS A 348 -20.23 -18.14 -6.87
CA LYS A 348 -21.27 -18.83 -6.09
C LYS A 348 -21.29 -18.49 -4.60
N LEU A 349 -20.93 -17.25 -4.25
CA LEU A 349 -21.17 -16.72 -2.91
C LEU A 349 -22.49 -15.96 -2.87
N HIS A 350 -23.18 -16.09 -1.74
CA HIS A 350 -24.44 -15.42 -1.45
C HIS A 350 -24.18 -14.23 -0.55
N MET A 351 -24.91 -13.15 -0.82
CA MET A 351 -24.79 -11.89 -0.08
C MET A 351 -26.15 -11.56 0.52
N PHE A 352 -26.18 -11.19 1.79
CA PHE A 352 -27.39 -10.80 2.50
C PHE A 352 -27.08 -9.66 3.47
N LYS A 353 -28.10 -8.96 3.94
CA LYS A 353 -27.95 -7.77 4.77
C LYS A 353 -28.60 -8.00 6.13
N VAL A 354 -27.84 -7.76 7.19
CA VAL A 354 -28.33 -7.79 8.58
C VAL A 354 -28.05 -6.43 9.19
N GLY A 355 -29.10 -5.73 9.62
CA GLY A 355 -29.02 -4.33 10.05
C GLY A 355 -28.44 -3.43 8.94
N LYS A 356 -27.27 -2.85 9.19
CA LYS A 356 -26.54 -1.99 8.22
C LYS A 356 -25.37 -2.69 7.53
N VAL A 357 -25.07 -3.93 7.89
CA VAL A 357 -23.89 -4.68 7.43
C VAL A 357 -24.29 -5.66 6.33
N ASN A 358 -23.47 -5.75 5.28
CA ASN A 358 -23.64 -6.76 4.24
C ASN A 358 -22.69 -7.92 4.53
N TYR A 359 -23.26 -9.11 4.65
CA TYR A 359 -22.53 -10.36 4.87
C TYR A 359 -22.42 -11.16 3.57
N VAL A 360 -21.37 -11.98 3.50
CA VAL A 360 -21.07 -12.89 2.39
C VAL A 360 -20.87 -14.28 2.96
N THR A 361 -21.51 -15.28 2.35
CA THR A 361 -21.45 -16.69 2.75
C THR A 361 -21.49 -17.60 1.53
N SER A 362 -21.00 -18.84 1.65
CA SER A 362 -21.10 -19.86 0.61
C SER A 362 -22.47 -20.56 0.59
N ILE A 363 -23.23 -20.50 1.68
CA ILE A 363 -24.52 -21.17 1.83
C ILE A 363 -25.64 -20.15 1.64
N LYS A 364 -26.62 -20.45 0.80
CA LYS A 364 -27.77 -19.57 0.58
C LYS A 364 -28.67 -19.52 1.83
N PRO A 365 -28.78 -18.39 2.55
CA PRO A 365 -29.67 -18.30 3.71
C PRO A 365 -31.12 -18.48 3.25
N THR A 366 -31.82 -19.44 3.84
CA THR A 366 -33.18 -19.84 3.44
C THR A 366 -33.99 -20.13 4.69
N ARG A 367 -35.08 -19.37 4.88
CA ARG A 367 -36.00 -19.65 5.99
C ARG A 367 -36.67 -21.00 5.82
N LEU A 368 -36.73 -21.76 6.90
CA LEU A 368 -37.40 -23.03 6.93
C LEU A 368 -38.93 -22.80 6.91
N GLN A 369 -39.64 -23.50 6.02
CA GLN A 369 -41.09 -23.34 5.79
C GLN A 369 -41.94 -24.56 6.20
N SER A 370 -41.30 -25.69 6.56
CA SER A 370 -42.03 -26.93 6.85
C SER A 370 -42.62 -26.90 8.27
N THR A 371 -43.86 -27.36 8.40
CA THR A 371 -44.57 -27.51 9.68
C THR A 371 -44.28 -28.86 10.35
N GLU A 372 -43.87 -29.86 9.58
CA GLU A 372 -43.50 -31.19 10.08
C GLU A 372 -41.99 -31.24 10.28
N LEU A 373 -41.54 -30.88 11.49
CA LEU A 373 -40.15 -30.93 11.90
C LEU A 373 -39.99 -31.90 13.07
N ALA A 374 -38.83 -32.55 13.14
CA ALA A 374 -38.46 -33.33 14.30
C ALA A 374 -38.34 -32.42 15.54
N ALA A 375 -38.69 -32.95 16.72
CA ALA A 375 -38.79 -32.17 17.95
C ALA A 375 -37.46 -31.49 18.35
N ASP A 376 -36.34 -32.16 18.08
CA ASP A 376 -34.98 -31.66 18.29
C ASP A 376 -34.67 -30.41 17.43
N VAL A 377 -35.10 -30.41 16.16
CA VAL A 377 -34.96 -29.27 15.25
C VAL A 377 -35.78 -28.07 15.73
N VAL A 378 -37.02 -28.32 16.17
CA VAL A 378 -37.90 -27.25 16.68
C VAL A 378 -37.29 -26.60 17.91
N GLN A 379 -36.76 -27.39 18.85
CA GLN A 379 -36.14 -26.89 20.07
C GLN A 379 -34.93 -25.98 19.77
N VAL A 380 -34.06 -26.36 18.85
CA VAL A 380 -32.92 -25.54 18.40
C VAL A 380 -33.39 -24.20 17.81
N LEU A 381 -34.44 -24.23 16.98
CA LEU A 381 -34.95 -23.04 16.31
C LEU A 381 -35.65 -22.08 17.30
N GLU A 382 -36.36 -22.59 18.29
CA GLU A 382 -37.01 -21.79 19.34
C GLU A 382 -35.99 -21.07 20.20
N VAL A 383 -34.95 -21.77 20.67
CA VAL A 383 -33.87 -21.17 21.46
C VAL A 383 -33.16 -20.06 20.69
N LEU A 384 -32.85 -20.28 19.40
CA LEU A 384 -32.20 -19.25 18.56
C LEU A 384 -33.11 -18.09 18.18
N LYS A 385 -34.44 -18.30 18.21
CA LYS A 385 -35.42 -17.23 18.00
C LYS A 385 -35.51 -16.29 19.20
N GLU A 386 -35.47 -16.84 20.41
CA GLU A 386 -35.46 -16.07 21.66
C GLU A 386 -34.10 -15.42 21.93
N HIS A 387 -33.02 -16.11 21.55
CA HIS A 387 -31.65 -15.69 21.80
C HIS A 387 -30.79 -15.74 20.53
N PRO A 388 -30.98 -14.79 19.61
CA PRO A 388 -30.14 -14.72 18.43
C PRO A 388 -28.70 -14.33 18.82
N GLY A 389 -27.72 -14.94 18.17
CA GLY A 389 -26.31 -14.66 18.41
C GLY A 389 -25.62 -15.55 19.45
N TYR A 390 -26.30 -16.58 19.96
CA TYR A 390 -25.66 -17.60 20.80
C TYR A 390 -24.54 -18.33 20.07
N SER A 391 -23.46 -18.61 20.80
CA SER A 391 -22.41 -19.53 20.34
C SER A 391 -22.88 -20.98 20.44
N LYS A 392 -22.17 -21.91 19.81
CA LYS A 392 -22.46 -23.35 19.94
C LYS A 392 -22.46 -23.83 21.40
N GLN A 393 -21.62 -23.22 22.26
CA GLN A 393 -21.55 -23.52 23.70
C GLN A 393 -22.80 -23.04 24.42
N GLN A 394 -23.22 -21.81 24.16
CA GLN A 394 -24.41 -21.21 24.79
C GLN A 394 -25.70 -21.90 24.32
N LEU A 395 -25.76 -22.30 23.05
CA LEU A 395 -26.86 -23.09 22.52
C LEU A 395 -26.92 -24.47 23.19
N LEU A 396 -25.77 -25.13 23.40
CA LEU A 396 -25.74 -26.41 24.11
C LEU A 396 -26.23 -26.26 25.55
N GLU A 397 -25.74 -25.25 26.28
CA GLU A 397 -26.16 -24.99 27.67
C GLU A 397 -27.67 -24.71 27.78
N ALA A 398 -28.26 -24.04 26.79
CA ALA A 398 -29.70 -23.79 26.74
C ALA A 398 -30.54 -25.03 26.40
N LEU A 399 -30.00 -25.97 25.61
CA LEU A 399 -30.68 -27.21 25.24
C LEU A 399 -30.53 -28.30 26.33
N GLN A 400 -29.33 -28.42 26.89
CA GLN A 400 -28.95 -29.37 27.92
C GLN A 400 -27.94 -28.72 28.89
N PRO A 401 -28.42 -28.16 30.02
CA PRO A 401 -27.56 -27.52 31.00
C PRO A 401 -26.52 -28.50 31.57
N GLY A 402 -25.25 -28.10 31.60
CA GLY A 402 -24.15 -28.91 32.13
C GLY A 402 -23.57 -29.95 31.16
N ALA A 403 -24.06 -30.03 29.92
CA ALA A 403 -23.48 -30.89 28.89
C ALA A 403 -22.17 -30.30 28.34
N VAL A 404 -21.14 -31.13 28.20
CA VAL A 404 -19.86 -30.76 27.58
C VAL A 404 -19.97 -30.93 26.06
N LEU A 405 -19.46 -29.98 25.27
CA LEU A 405 -19.51 -30.03 23.80
C LEU A 405 -19.02 -31.35 23.18
N ASP A 406 -17.95 -31.91 23.72
CA ASP A 406 -17.30 -33.12 23.19
C ASP A 406 -17.89 -34.42 23.76
N SER A 407 -18.86 -34.36 24.66
CA SER A 407 -19.56 -35.56 25.14
C SER A 407 -20.50 -36.12 24.07
N ASP A 408 -20.81 -37.42 24.16
CA ASP A 408 -21.78 -38.04 23.24
C ASP A 408 -23.16 -37.39 23.34
N GLU A 409 -23.54 -36.91 24.53
CA GLU A 409 -24.78 -36.16 24.80
C GLU A 409 -24.76 -34.80 24.12
N GLY A 410 -23.66 -34.04 24.21
CA GLY A 410 -23.51 -32.75 23.54
C GLY A 410 -23.52 -32.86 22.02
N ARG A 411 -22.88 -33.91 21.49
CA ARG A 411 -22.90 -34.22 20.04
C ARG A 411 -24.29 -34.65 19.57
N ALA A 412 -25.05 -35.39 20.38
CA ALA A 412 -26.41 -35.76 20.07
C ALA A 412 -27.35 -34.54 20.04
N ALA A 413 -27.25 -33.65 21.04
CA ALA A 413 -28.04 -32.43 21.12
C ALA A 413 -27.78 -31.46 19.95
N LEU A 414 -26.52 -31.36 19.51
CA LEU A 414 -26.13 -30.50 18.38
C LEU A 414 -26.19 -31.19 17.01
N LYS A 415 -26.57 -32.47 16.94
CA LYS A 415 -26.67 -33.22 15.68
C LYS A 415 -27.51 -32.52 14.60
N PRO A 416 -28.66 -31.88 14.91
CA PRO A 416 -29.46 -31.19 13.91
C PRO A 416 -28.78 -29.92 13.36
N LEU A 417 -27.89 -29.30 14.15
CA LEU A 417 -27.28 -28.01 13.81
C LEU A 417 -26.47 -28.06 12.52
N GLY A 418 -25.70 -29.14 12.30
CA GLY A 418 -24.90 -29.30 11.08
C GLY A 418 -25.76 -29.29 9.81
N TRP A 419 -26.87 -30.02 9.82
CA TRP A 419 -27.82 -30.04 8.71
C TRP A 419 -28.52 -28.69 8.51
N LEU A 420 -28.93 -28.04 9.62
CA LEU A 420 -29.57 -26.72 9.57
C LEU A 420 -28.65 -25.65 8.97
N ILE A 421 -27.37 -25.67 9.31
CA ILE A 421 -26.36 -24.79 8.73
C ILE A 421 -26.15 -25.12 7.26
N ASP A 422 -25.93 -26.39 6.91
CA ASP A 422 -25.65 -26.82 5.53
C ASP A 422 -26.79 -26.50 4.56
N ARG A 423 -28.05 -26.55 5.02
CA ARG A 423 -29.24 -26.17 4.25
C ARG A 423 -29.51 -24.66 4.26
N GLY A 424 -28.77 -23.89 5.07
CA GLY A 424 -28.91 -22.44 5.18
C GLY A 424 -30.09 -21.98 6.04
N HIS A 425 -30.65 -22.86 6.86
CA HIS A 425 -31.71 -22.54 7.82
C HIS A 425 -31.19 -21.85 9.07
N ILE A 426 -29.89 -22.01 9.36
CA ILE A 426 -29.15 -21.25 10.36
C ILE A 426 -27.90 -20.69 9.68
N VAL A 427 -27.55 -19.46 10.02
CA VAL A 427 -26.33 -18.80 9.58
C VAL A 427 -25.32 -18.82 10.73
N GLU A 428 -24.17 -19.44 10.49
CA GLU A 428 -22.99 -19.32 11.36
C GLU A 428 -22.14 -18.13 10.91
N TYR A 429 -21.91 -17.17 11.79
CA TYR A 429 -21.04 -16.02 11.50
C TYR A 429 -19.58 -16.34 11.78
N PHE A 430 -18.68 -15.52 11.25
CA PHE A 430 -17.24 -15.66 11.42
C PHE A 430 -16.76 -15.78 12.87
N ASN A 431 -17.46 -15.15 13.82
CA ASN A 431 -17.17 -15.19 15.26
C ASN A 431 -17.88 -16.35 16.00
N GLY A 432 -18.42 -17.34 15.28
CA GLY A 432 -19.06 -18.52 15.86
C GLY A 432 -20.47 -18.29 16.43
N LYS A 433 -21.02 -17.07 16.28
CA LYS A 433 -22.41 -16.77 16.64
C LYS A 433 -23.36 -17.38 15.60
N LEU A 434 -24.55 -17.79 16.05
CA LEU A 434 -25.58 -18.40 15.22
C LEU A 434 -26.80 -17.49 15.14
N SER A 435 -27.42 -17.37 13.98
CA SER A 435 -28.74 -16.72 13.85
C SER A 435 -29.61 -17.37 12.80
N LEU A 436 -30.91 -17.11 12.90
CA LEU A 436 -31.85 -17.41 11.84
C LEU A 436 -31.67 -16.42 10.65
N PRO A 437 -31.97 -16.84 9.40
CA PRO A 437 -31.89 -16.02 8.18
C PRO A 437 -32.82 -14.82 8.05
#